data_AF-A0A3S3LJB9-F1
#
_entry.id   AF-A0A3S3LJB9-F1
#
_cell.length_a   1.000
_cell.length_b   1.000
_cell.length_c   1.000
_cell.angle_alpha   90.00
_cell.angle_beta   90.00
_cell.angle_gamma   90.00
#
_symmetry.space_group_name_H-M   'P 1'
#
loop_
_entity.id
_entity.type
_entity.pdbx_description
1 polymer ?
#
loop_
_entity_poly.entity_id
_entity_poly.type
_entity_poly.pdbx_seq_one_letter_code
_entity_poly.pdbx_strand_id
1 'polypeptide(L)'
;MIELLQTLKLMFDQVTKESYLEINNSEKINYPYLTYSLDIDNINRNTDGFYLDIDIFDENSSFINIFNLESLLRENFDFNQKFTDGLFLRFYFQRSFSVATQSDTLKRRNLQIYCKVDWRNK
;
A
#
# COMPACT_ATOMS: atom_id res chain seq x y z
N MET A 1 -14.69 -5.26 -6.92
CA MET A 1 -13.96 -5.46 -5.65
C MET A 1 -12.85 -6.50 -5.77
N ILE A 2 -13.14 -7.75 -6.15
CA ILE A 2 -12.11 -8.81 -6.28
C ILE A 2 -10.97 -8.41 -7.23
N GLU A 3 -11.30 -7.91 -8.43
CA GLU A 3 -10.32 -7.44 -9.43
C GLU A 3 -9.43 -6.29 -8.90
N LEU A 4 -10.01 -5.38 -8.10
CA LEU A 4 -9.25 -4.31 -7.44
C LEU A 4 -8.22 -4.88 -6.47
N LEU A 5 -8.63 -5.78 -5.58
CA LEU A 5 -7.70 -6.43 -4.62
C LEU A 5 -6.62 -7.24 -5.33
N GLN A 6 -6.96 -7.97 -6.40
CA GLN A 6 -5.99 -8.71 -7.20
C GLN A 6 -4.99 -7.78 -7.88
N THR A 7 -5.46 -6.67 -8.45
CA THR A 7 -4.61 -5.67 -9.09
C THR A 7 -3.65 -5.04 -8.07
N LEU A 8 -4.15 -4.65 -6.90
CA LEU A 8 -3.33 -4.10 -5.82
C LEU A 8 -2.29 -5.13 -5.34
N LYS A 9 -2.69 -6.39 -5.14
CA LYS A 9 -1.75 -7.44 -4.74
C LYS A 9 -0.61 -7.60 -5.75
N LEU A 10 -0.92 -7.61 -7.04
CA LEU A 10 0.09 -7.69 -8.09
C LEU A 10 1.03 -6.48 -8.10
N MET A 11 0.52 -5.27 -7.84
CA MET A 11 1.35 -4.07 -7.71
C MET A 11 2.27 -4.14 -6.47
N PHE A 12 1.75 -4.55 -5.31
CA PHE A 12 2.58 -4.74 -4.13
C PHE A 12 3.63 -5.85 -4.34
N ASP A 13 3.28 -6.92 -5.05
CA ASP A 13 4.20 -8.01 -5.39
C ASP A 13 5.37 -7.60 -6.31
N GLN A 14 5.26 -6.46 -7.00
CA GLN A 14 6.34 -5.84 -7.76
C GLN A 14 7.31 -5.07 -6.85
N VAL A 15 6.85 -4.63 -5.69
CA VAL A 15 7.64 -3.90 -4.68
C VAL A 15 8.27 -4.87 -3.68
N THR A 16 7.47 -5.74 -3.06
CA THR A 16 7.94 -6.75 -2.11
C THR A 16 6.96 -7.93 -2.01
N LYS A 17 7.51 -9.12 -1.82
CA LYS A 17 6.71 -10.33 -1.53
C LYS A 17 6.15 -10.35 -0.12
N GLU A 18 6.75 -9.59 0.78
CA GLU A 18 6.33 -9.44 2.19
C GLU A 18 5.28 -8.32 2.31
N SER A 19 4.19 -8.45 1.56
CA SER A 19 3.06 -7.51 1.54
C SER A 19 1.74 -8.20 1.87
N TYR A 20 1.05 -7.69 2.88
CA TYR A 20 -0.11 -8.36 3.48
C TYR A 20 -1.32 -7.42 3.61
N LEU A 21 -2.51 -7.93 3.31
CA LEU A 21 -3.76 -7.19 3.51
C LEU A 21 -4.14 -7.25 5.00
N GLU A 22 -4.37 -6.10 5.63
CA GLU A 22 -4.67 -5.86 7.05
C GLU A 22 -3.58 -6.30 8.05
N ILE A 23 -3.15 -7.56 8.01
CA ILE A 23 -2.26 -8.16 9.01
C ILE A 23 -1.31 -9.19 8.38
N ASN A 24 -0.08 -9.27 8.88
CA ASN A 24 0.85 -10.34 8.54
C ASN A 24 0.55 -11.60 9.37
N ASN A 25 -0.08 -12.60 8.74
CA ASN A 25 -0.43 -13.89 9.36
C ASN A 25 0.61 -15.00 9.11
N SER A 26 1.82 -14.65 8.68
CA SER A 26 2.87 -15.63 8.43
C SER A 26 3.36 -16.26 9.73
N GLU A 27 3.56 -17.58 9.75
CA GLU A 27 4.10 -18.29 10.92
C GLU A 27 5.49 -17.75 11.33
N LYS A 28 6.26 -17.30 10.34
CA LYS A 28 7.53 -16.62 10.52
C LYS A 28 7.49 -15.27 9.81
N ILE A 29 7.78 -14.21 10.57
CA ILE A 29 7.85 -12.85 10.07
C ILE A 29 9.22 -12.61 9.42
N ASN A 30 9.24 -12.17 8.17
CA ASN A 30 10.45 -11.69 7.51
C ASN A 30 10.39 -10.15 7.41
N TYR A 31 11.45 -9.47 7.82
CA TYR A 31 11.57 -8.02 7.75
C TYR A 31 12.46 -7.57 6.57
N PRO A 32 12.24 -6.37 6.01
CA PRO A 32 11.08 -5.52 6.23
C PRO A 32 9.82 -6.08 5.54
N TYR A 33 8.67 -5.90 6.16
CA TYR A 33 7.37 -6.22 5.55
C TYR A 33 6.45 -5.01 5.59
N LEU A 34 5.35 -5.09 4.82
CA LEU A 34 4.29 -4.10 4.88
C LEU A 34 2.91 -4.74 5.06
N THR A 35 2.04 -4.05 5.77
CA THR A 35 0.60 -4.27 5.74
C THR A 35 -0.08 -3.12 5.02
N TYR A 36 -1.21 -3.39 4.38
CA TYR A 36 -2.04 -2.34 3.79
C TYR A 36 -3.52 -2.62 4.03
N SER A 37 -4.30 -1.56 4.15
CA SER A 37 -5.77 -1.58 4.22
C SER A 37 -6.35 -0.58 3.23
N LEU A 38 -7.64 -0.70 2.94
CA LEU A 38 -8.36 0.30 2.17
C LEU A 38 -9.82 0.44 2.60
N ASP A 39 -10.29 1.68 2.65
CA ASP A 39 -11.69 2.04 2.85
C ASP A 39 -12.21 2.79 1.62
N ILE A 40 -13.26 2.26 0.99
CA ILE A 40 -13.80 2.79 -0.26
C ILE A 40 -14.90 3.81 0.00
N ASP A 41 -14.71 5.00 -0.54
CA ASP A 41 -15.66 6.09 -0.57
C ASP A 41 -16.27 6.25 -1.97
N ASN A 42 -17.59 6.36 -2.05
CA ASN A 42 -18.27 6.66 -3.30
C ASN A 42 -18.10 8.15 -3.64
N ILE A 43 -17.52 8.44 -4.81
CA ILE A 43 -17.37 9.82 -5.28
C ILE A 43 -18.54 10.18 -6.19
N ASN A 44 -18.79 9.35 -7.21
CA ASN A 44 -19.77 9.58 -8.27
C ASN A 44 -20.23 8.25 -8.88
N ARG A 45 -21.20 8.31 -9.80
CA ARG A 45 -21.59 7.15 -10.63
C ARG A 45 -20.35 6.55 -11.30
N ASN A 46 -20.11 5.28 -11.02
CA ASN A 46 -19.02 4.48 -11.58
C ASN A 46 -17.62 4.97 -11.20
N THR A 47 -17.51 5.85 -10.21
CA THR A 47 -16.23 6.33 -9.71
C THR A 47 -16.20 6.27 -8.19
N ASP A 48 -15.28 5.48 -7.67
CA ASP A 48 -14.99 5.42 -6.24
C ASP A 48 -13.59 6.02 -5.97
N GLY A 49 -13.36 6.43 -4.72
CA GLY A 49 -12.06 6.80 -4.19
C GLY A 49 -11.75 5.94 -2.98
N PHE A 50 -10.47 5.75 -2.68
CA PHE A 50 -10.07 5.13 -1.43
C PHE A 50 -8.67 5.58 -1.01
N TYR A 51 -8.41 5.51 0.29
CA TYR A 51 -7.06 5.62 0.82
C TYR A 51 -6.48 4.24 1.00
N LEU A 52 -5.25 4.05 0.52
CA LEU A 52 -4.38 2.95 0.92
C LEU A 52 -3.55 3.42 2.10
N ASP A 53 -3.87 2.91 3.28
CA ASP A 53 -3.04 3.09 4.45
C ASP A 53 -2.06 1.91 4.51
N ILE A 54 -0.77 2.22 4.47
CA ILE A 54 0.31 1.26 4.39
C ILE A 54 1.20 1.44 5.60
N ASP A 55 1.44 0.37 6.35
CA ASP A 55 2.43 0.35 7.42
C ASP A 55 3.61 -0.51 7.01
N ILE A 56 4.81 0.07 7.07
CA ILE A 56 6.07 -0.64 6.89
C ILE A 56 6.67 -0.92 8.26
N PHE A 57 7.11 -2.16 8.46
CA PHE A 57 7.80 -2.59 9.67
C PHE A 57 9.19 -3.11 9.31
N ASP A 58 10.18 -2.76 10.13
CA ASP A 58 11.54 -3.31 10.02
C ASP A 58 12.11 -3.56 11.42
N GLU A 59 12.71 -4.74 11.60
CA GLU A 59 13.44 -5.08 12.83
C GLU A 59 14.91 -4.68 12.66
N ASN A 60 15.17 -3.38 12.82
CA ASN A 60 16.49 -2.77 12.71
C ASN A 60 16.60 -1.55 13.63
N SER A 61 17.82 -1.18 14.03
CA SER A 61 18.06 0.07 14.76
C SER A 61 17.95 1.31 13.86
N SER A 62 18.07 1.13 12.54
CA SER A 62 18.04 2.19 11.53
C SER A 62 16.76 2.16 10.67
N PHE A 63 16.41 3.30 10.08
CA PHE A 63 15.28 3.43 9.14
C PHE A 63 15.67 3.20 7.67
N ILE A 64 16.92 2.82 7.36
CA ILE A 64 17.40 2.70 5.97
C ILE A 64 16.52 1.75 5.14
N ASN A 65 16.18 0.56 5.64
CA ASN A 65 15.36 -0.39 4.86
C ASN A 65 13.93 0.11 4.70
N ILE A 66 13.38 0.78 5.72
CA ILE A 66 12.07 1.43 5.64
C ILE A 66 12.05 2.47 4.53
N PHE A 67 13.06 3.36 4.48
CA PHE A 67 13.12 4.39 3.45
C PHE A 67 13.36 3.82 2.05
N ASN A 68 14.14 2.76 1.93
CA ASN A 68 14.31 2.05 0.66
C ASN A 68 12.97 1.48 0.18
N LEU A 69 12.21 0.81 1.06
CA LEU A 69 10.92 0.24 0.71
C LEU A 69 9.87 1.32 0.40
N GLU A 70 9.88 2.44 1.14
CA GLU A 70 9.07 3.62 0.82
C GLU A 70 9.41 4.19 -0.55
N SER A 71 10.69 4.32 -0.91
CA SER A 71 11.09 4.80 -2.24
C SER A 71 10.52 3.91 -3.33
N LEU A 72 10.64 2.58 -3.17
CA LEU A 72 10.10 1.61 -4.12
C LEU A 72 8.57 1.69 -4.22
N LEU A 73 7.87 1.88 -3.10
CA LEU A 73 6.42 2.11 -3.11
C LEU A 73 6.09 3.39 -3.89
N ARG A 74 6.79 4.49 -3.64
CA ARG A 74 6.56 5.75 -4.36
C ARG A 74 6.83 5.61 -5.86
N GLU A 75 7.91 4.94 -6.25
CA GLU A 75 8.22 4.67 -7.66
C GLU A 75 7.16 3.82 -8.35
N ASN A 76 6.55 2.86 -7.63
CA ASN A 76 5.55 1.95 -8.21
C ASN A 76 4.11 2.47 -8.11
N PHE A 77 3.81 3.39 -7.21
CA PHE A 77 2.44 3.88 -7.00
C PHE A 77 2.27 5.36 -7.33
N ASP A 78 3.20 6.24 -6.97
CA ASP A 78 2.98 7.68 -7.09
C ASP A 78 2.83 8.08 -8.57
N PHE A 79 1.74 8.76 -8.90
CA PHE A 79 1.32 9.09 -10.26
C PHE A 79 1.16 7.89 -11.22
N ASN A 80 1.19 6.65 -10.72
CA ASN A 80 0.98 5.47 -11.55
C ASN A 80 -0.49 5.36 -11.97
N GLN A 81 -0.69 4.71 -13.11
CA GLN A 81 -1.97 4.43 -13.73
C GLN A 81 -2.06 2.95 -14.07
N LYS A 82 -3.13 2.29 -13.64
CA LYS A 82 -3.38 0.89 -13.99
C LYS A 82 -4.70 0.71 -14.72
N PHE A 83 -4.63 0.02 -15.84
CA PHE A 83 -5.77 -0.31 -16.67
C PHE A 83 -5.95 -1.83 -16.67
N THR A 84 -7.21 -2.23 -16.52
CA THR A 84 -7.68 -3.60 -16.65
C THR A 84 -8.95 -3.57 -17.52
N ASP A 85 -9.56 -4.74 -17.73
CA ASP A 85 -10.83 -4.80 -18.45
C ASP A 85 -11.97 -4.17 -17.64
N GLY A 86 -11.97 -4.31 -16.30
CA GLY A 86 -13.05 -3.83 -15.45
C GLY A 86 -12.83 -2.46 -14.78
N LEU A 87 -11.58 -2.01 -14.64
CA LEU A 87 -11.25 -0.79 -13.87
C LEU A 87 -10.06 0.02 -14.42
N PHE A 88 -10.07 1.31 -14.09
CA PHE A 88 -8.97 2.25 -14.28
C PHE A 88 -8.59 2.90 -12.95
N LEU A 89 -7.34 2.73 -12.53
CA LEU A 89 -6.79 3.25 -11.28
C LEU A 89 -5.84 4.40 -11.54
N ARG A 90 -5.92 5.44 -10.71
CA ARG A 90 -4.96 6.54 -10.62
C ARG A 90 -4.56 6.74 -9.18
N PHE A 91 -3.25 6.78 -8.94
CA PHE A 91 -2.68 6.82 -7.60
C PHE A 91 -1.96 8.15 -7.35
N TYR A 92 -2.05 8.64 -6.11
CA TYR A 92 -1.45 9.90 -5.67
C TYR A 92 -0.93 9.74 -4.25
N PHE A 93 0.39 9.81 -4.08
CA PHE A 93 0.97 9.83 -2.74
C PHE A 93 0.45 11.04 -1.95
N GLN A 94 0.05 10.82 -0.71
CA GLN A 94 -0.46 11.89 0.16
C GLN A 94 0.56 12.29 1.20
N ARG A 95 1.03 11.33 2.01
CA ARG A 95 1.91 11.59 3.14
C ARG A 95 2.63 10.33 3.59
N SER A 96 3.70 10.51 4.34
CA SER A 96 4.33 9.47 5.14
C SER A 96 4.87 10.04 6.44
N PHE A 97 4.78 9.26 7.52
CA PHE A 97 5.26 9.67 8.84
C PHE A 97 5.67 8.47 9.68
N SER A 98 6.65 8.68 10.56
CA SER A 98 7.13 7.63 11.47
C SER A 98 6.14 7.41 12.60
N VAL A 99 5.95 6.15 12.99
CA VAL A 99 5.07 5.76 14.09
C VAL A 99 5.92 5.18 15.21
N ALA A 100 5.78 5.69 16.43
CA ALA A 100 6.52 5.20 17.58
C ALA A 100 6.06 3.79 17.97
N THR A 101 7.01 2.87 18.07
CA THR A 101 6.78 1.45 18.43
C THR A 101 7.13 1.15 19.89
N GLN A 102 7.69 2.12 20.62
CA GLN A 102 8.27 1.93 21.96
C GLN A 102 9.37 0.85 22.01
N SER A 103 9.98 0.54 20.85
CA SER A 103 11.07 -0.42 20.71
C SER A 103 12.28 0.22 20.02
N ASP A 104 13.47 -0.06 20.54
CA ASP A 104 14.73 0.39 19.95
C ASP A 104 15.08 -0.39 18.68
N THR A 105 14.53 -1.59 18.51
CA THR A 105 14.83 -2.51 17.42
C THR A 105 13.71 -2.66 16.40
N LEU A 106 12.46 -2.29 16.72
CA LEU A 106 11.36 -2.32 15.77
C LEU A 106 11.05 -0.90 15.31
N LYS A 107 11.14 -0.64 14.01
CA LYS A 107 10.73 0.64 13.42
C LYS A 107 9.45 0.46 12.63
N ARG A 108 8.59 1.49 12.66
CA ARG A 108 7.35 1.55 11.88
C ARG A 108 7.24 2.89 11.17
N ARG A 109 6.77 2.85 9.93
CA ARG A 109 6.40 4.05 9.18
C ARG A 109 5.07 3.82 8.48
N ASN A 110 4.18 4.80 8.60
CA ASN A 110 2.91 4.80 7.90
C ASN A 110 3.03 5.66 6.63
N LEU A 111 2.41 5.19 5.55
CA LEU A 111 2.29 5.87 4.28
C LEU A 111 0.81 5.85 3.88
N GLN A 112 0.37 6.95 3.26
CA GLN A 112 -0.98 7.03 2.73
C GLN A 112 -0.94 7.39 1.24
N ILE A 113 -1.64 6.61 0.44
CA ILE A 113 -1.78 6.82 -1.01
C ILE A 113 -3.27 6.91 -1.32
N TYR A 114 -3.69 8.00 -1.96
CA TYR A 114 -5.04 8.11 -2.45
C TYR A 114 -5.15 7.45 -3.84
N CYS A 115 -6.20 6.67 -4.04
CA CYS A 115 -6.50 6.04 -5.31
C CYS A 115 -7.91 6.45 -5.78
N LYS A 116 -8.02 6.79 -7.07
CA LYS A 116 -9.29 6.97 -7.75
C LYS A 116 -9.53 5.80 -8.70
N VAL A 117 -10.72 5.19 -8.60
CA VAL A 117 -11.16 4.06 -9.43
C VAL A 117 -12.28 4.51 -10.34
N ASP A 118 -12.11 4.36 -11.64
CA ASP A 118 -13.23 4.40 -12.59
C ASP A 118 -13.60 2.96 -12.99
N TRP A 119 -14.84 2.58 -12.72
CA TRP A 119 -15.40 1.26 -13.03
C TRP A 119 -16.01 1.26 -14.43
N ARG A 120 -15.62 0.31 -15.28
CA ARG A 120 -16.09 0.27 -16.68
C ARG A 120 -17.48 -0.35 -16.85
N ASN A 121 -17.87 -1.26 -15.95
CA ASN A 121 -19.09 -2.08 -16.08
C ASN A 121 -20.01 -2.03 -14.85
N LYS A 122 -20.00 -0.92 -14.10
CA LYS A 122 -20.86 -0.72 -12.91
C LYS A 122 -22.11 0.09 -13.26
#